data_AF-F2Y6H8-F1
#
_entry.id   AF-F2Y6H8-F1
#
_cell.length_a   1.000
_cell.length_b   1.000
_cell.length_c   1.000
_cell.angle_alpha   90.00
_cell.angle_beta   90.00
_cell.angle_gamma   90.00
#
_symmetry.space_group_name_H-M   'P 1'
#
loop_
_entity.id
_entity.type
_entity.pdbx_description
1 polymer ?
#
loop_
_entity_poly.entity_id
_entity_poly.type
_entity_poly.pdbx_seq_one_letter_code
_entity_poly.pdbx_strand_id
1 'polypeptide(L)'
;YLGAINYLYVLNDKDLQKVAEYKTGPVLEHPDCFPCQNCSHKANLSGGVWKDNINMALLVDTYYDDQLISCGSVHRGTCQRHVLPPDNTANIQSEVHCMYSPQADEEPSQCPDCVVSALGTKVLLSEKDRFINFFVGNTINSSYLPDHSLHSISVRRLKETQDGFKFLTDQSYIDVLPEFRDSYPIKYVHAFESNHFIYFLTVQRETLDAQTFHTRII
;
A
#
# COMPACT_ATOMS: atom_id res chain seq x y z
N TYR A 1 -4.71 16.94 1.46
CA TYR A 1 -3.82 16.21 0.54
C TYR A 1 -4.66 15.41 -0.45
N LEU A 2 -4.22 15.30 -1.70
CA LEU A 2 -4.88 14.52 -2.75
C LEU A 2 -3.89 13.53 -3.37
N GLY A 3 -4.25 12.26 -3.38
CA GLY A 3 -3.55 11.23 -4.14
C GLY A 3 -4.09 11.17 -5.56
N ALA A 4 -3.24 11.41 -6.55
CA ALA A 4 -3.61 11.39 -7.96
C ALA A 4 -2.71 10.41 -8.73
N ILE A 5 -2.95 10.30 -10.05
CA ILE A 5 -2.07 9.56 -10.94
C ILE A 5 -0.80 10.39 -11.12
N ASN A 6 0.36 9.79 -10.83
CA ASN A 6 1.71 10.36 -10.93
C ASN A 6 2.00 11.58 -10.03
N TYR A 7 1.07 11.99 -9.18
CA TYR A 7 1.21 13.17 -8.34
C TYR A 7 0.53 13.01 -6.98
N LEU A 8 1.10 13.66 -5.98
CA LEU A 8 0.40 14.09 -4.77
C LEU A 8 0.21 15.60 -4.84
N TYR A 9 -0.97 16.09 -4.52
CA TYR A 9 -1.24 17.52 -4.42
C TYR A 9 -1.56 17.92 -2.99
N VAL A 10 -1.06 19.07 -2.57
CA VAL A 10 -1.47 19.73 -1.33
C VAL A 10 -2.32 20.92 -1.71
N LEU A 11 -3.53 20.97 -1.14
CA LEU A 11 -4.48 22.05 -1.35
C LEU A 11 -4.66 22.82 -0.04
N ASN A 12 -4.91 24.12 -0.16
CA ASN A 12 -5.41 24.94 0.94
C ASN A 12 -6.84 24.51 1.30
N ASP A 13 -7.15 24.46 2.60
CA ASP A 13 -8.44 24.00 3.10
C ASP A 13 -9.59 25.00 2.88
N LYS A 14 -9.29 26.29 2.71
CA LYS A 14 -10.29 27.36 2.57
C LYS A 14 -10.79 27.55 1.15
N ASP A 15 -9.90 27.46 0.17
CA ASP A 15 -10.19 27.80 -1.23
C ASP A 15 -9.78 26.71 -2.24
N LEU A 16 -9.24 25.59 -1.75
CA LEU A 16 -8.78 24.45 -2.56
C LEU A 16 -7.67 24.81 -3.55
N GLN A 17 -6.98 25.95 -3.38
CA GLN A 17 -5.85 26.30 -4.23
C GLN A 17 -4.67 25.36 -3.96
N LYS A 18 -3.99 24.95 -5.04
CA LYS A 18 -2.79 24.11 -4.96
C LYS A 18 -1.65 24.91 -4.34
N VAL A 19 -1.16 24.46 -3.18
CA VAL A 19 -0.03 25.07 -2.46
C VAL A 19 1.28 24.33 -2.70
N ALA A 20 1.23 23.02 -2.94
CA ALA A 20 2.39 22.20 -3.27
C ALA A 20 1.99 20.98 -4.10
N GLU A 21 2.96 20.36 -4.74
CA GLU A 21 2.79 19.09 -5.46
C GLU A 21 4.04 18.23 -5.30
N TYR A 22 3.90 16.91 -5.39
CA TYR A 22 5.02 15.96 -5.41
C TYR A 22 4.81 14.99 -6.56
N LYS A 23 5.81 14.84 -7.42
CA LYS A 23 5.73 13.94 -8.58
C LYS A 23 6.10 12.52 -8.15
N THR A 24 5.14 11.60 -8.25
CA THR A 24 5.31 10.17 -7.91
C THR A 24 5.52 9.27 -9.13
N GLY A 25 5.36 9.79 -10.35
CA GLY A 25 5.55 9.02 -11.58
C GLY A 25 5.50 9.86 -12.87
N PRO A 26 5.43 9.23 -14.06
CA PRO A 26 5.47 7.78 -14.27
C PRO A 26 6.81 7.19 -13.82
N VAL A 27 6.80 5.89 -13.55
CA VAL A 27 7.95 5.14 -13.05
C VAL A 27 8.32 4.06 -14.08
N LEU A 28 9.62 3.83 -14.27
CA LEU A 28 10.10 2.71 -15.07
C LEU A 28 10.13 1.43 -14.22
N GLU A 29 9.31 0.45 -14.58
CA GLU A 29 9.38 -0.90 -14.02
C GLU A 29 10.27 -1.78 -14.89
N HIS A 30 11.07 -2.64 -14.25
CA HIS A 30 11.94 -3.61 -14.89
C HIS A 30 12.10 -4.81 -13.94
N PRO A 31 12.22 -6.07 -14.43
CA PRO A 31 12.40 -7.24 -13.56
C PRO A 31 13.56 -7.10 -12.57
N ASP A 32 14.71 -6.61 -13.04
CA ASP A 32 15.90 -6.31 -12.21
C ASP A 32 15.85 -4.96 -11.48
N CYS A 33 14.69 -4.33 -11.36
CA CYS A 33 14.51 -3.11 -10.58
C CYS A 33 13.82 -3.46 -9.26
N PHE A 34 14.58 -3.37 -8.16
CA PHE A 34 14.02 -3.58 -6.84
C PHE A 34 13.17 -2.38 -6.41
N PRO A 35 12.18 -2.58 -5.52
CA PRO A 35 11.44 -1.47 -4.94
C PRO A 35 12.38 -0.42 -4.33
N CYS A 36 11.95 0.85 -4.36
CA CYS A 36 12.73 1.99 -3.83
C CYS A 36 14.06 2.29 -4.52
N GLN A 37 14.41 1.60 -5.62
CA GLN A 37 15.59 1.92 -6.44
C GLN A 37 15.20 2.79 -7.65
N ASN A 38 16.00 3.82 -7.95
CA ASN A 38 15.84 4.58 -9.19
C ASN A 38 16.49 3.84 -10.38
N CYS A 39 15.64 3.23 -11.20
CA CYS A 39 16.05 2.45 -12.36
C CYS A 39 15.98 3.22 -13.68
N SER A 40 15.88 4.55 -13.66
CA SER A 40 15.77 5.36 -14.89
C SER A 40 16.93 5.12 -15.89
N HIS A 41 18.11 4.75 -15.40
CA HIS A 41 19.26 4.38 -16.23
C HIS A 41 19.04 3.10 -17.07
N LYS A 42 18.07 2.26 -16.69
CA LYS A 42 17.67 1.04 -17.40
C LYS A 42 16.62 1.28 -18.49
N ALA A 43 16.22 2.54 -18.74
CA ALA A 43 15.17 2.85 -19.71
C ALA A 43 15.47 2.37 -21.14
N ASN A 44 16.76 2.24 -21.48
CA ASN A 44 17.21 1.77 -22.80
C ASN A 44 17.43 0.25 -22.86
N LEU A 45 17.23 -0.48 -21.76
CA LEU A 45 17.36 -1.93 -21.71
C LEU A 45 16.06 -2.61 -22.15
N SER A 46 16.17 -3.79 -22.75
CA SER A 46 15.02 -4.63 -23.08
C SER A 46 14.28 -5.04 -21.81
N GLY A 47 12.97 -4.81 -21.74
CA GLY A 47 12.14 -5.21 -20.60
C GLY A 47 11.77 -4.07 -19.64
N GLY A 48 12.23 -2.84 -19.90
CA GLY A 48 11.77 -1.65 -19.19
C GLY A 48 10.39 -1.19 -19.70
N VAL A 49 9.45 -0.96 -18.79
CA VAL A 49 8.10 -0.47 -19.11
C VAL A 49 7.76 0.72 -18.24
N TRP A 50 7.41 1.84 -18.86
CA TRP A 50 6.87 3.00 -18.15
C TRP A 50 5.44 2.71 -17.68
N LYS A 51 5.20 2.91 -16.38
CA LYS A 51 3.91 2.73 -15.74
C LYS A 51 3.52 4.00 -15.01
N ASP A 52 2.25 4.35 -15.12
CA ASP A 52 1.66 5.38 -14.29
C ASP A 52 1.56 4.90 -12.84
N ASN A 53 1.88 5.78 -11.90
CA ASN A 53 1.77 5.53 -10.47
C ASN A 53 0.40 5.99 -9.98
N ILE A 54 -0.51 5.05 -9.75
CA ILE A 54 -1.86 5.33 -9.23
C ILE A 54 -1.79 5.28 -7.71
N ASN A 55 -2.24 6.33 -7.03
CA ASN A 55 -2.33 6.32 -5.57
C ASN A 55 -3.40 5.31 -5.10
N MET A 56 -2.97 4.31 -4.32
CA MET A 56 -3.85 3.25 -3.78
C MET A 56 -4.20 3.49 -2.32
N ALA A 57 -3.31 4.17 -1.58
CA ALA A 57 -3.54 4.60 -0.20
C ALA A 57 -2.84 5.94 0.06
N LEU A 58 -3.49 6.78 0.87
CA LEU A 58 -2.95 8.03 1.37
C LEU A 58 -3.41 8.19 2.82
N LEU A 59 -2.47 8.19 3.75
CA LEU A 59 -2.71 8.13 5.19
C LEU A 59 -1.92 9.23 5.88
N VAL A 60 -2.48 9.78 6.95
CA VAL A 60 -1.76 10.70 7.84
C VAL A 60 -1.52 9.97 9.14
N ASP A 61 -0.27 9.95 9.58
CA ASP A 61 0.15 9.42 10.87
C ASP A 61 0.71 10.57 11.70
N THR A 62 0.23 10.69 12.94
CA THR A 62 0.62 11.73 13.91
C THR A 62 1.06 11.10 15.24
N TYR A 63 1.27 9.77 15.28
CA TYR A 63 1.70 9.08 16.50
C TYR A 63 3.21 9.21 16.72
N TYR A 64 3.98 9.11 15.63
CA TYR A 64 5.40 9.44 15.63
C TYR A 64 5.58 10.93 15.30
N ASP A 65 6.44 11.28 14.35
CA ASP A 65 6.42 12.61 13.73
C ASP A 65 5.27 12.70 12.72
N ASP A 66 4.67 13.88 12.60
CA ASP A 66 3.62 14.14 11.62
C ASP A 66 4.11 13.76 10.22
N GLN A 67 3.46 12.78 9.60
CA GLN A 67 3.89 12.24 8.32
C GLN A 67 2.71 11.87 7.43
N LEU A 68 2.89 12.10 6.14
CA LEU A 68 1.99 11.63 5.09
C LEU A 68 2.56 10.33 4.52
N ILE A 69 1.84 9.23 4.63
CA ILE A 69 2.20 7.94 4.05
C ILE A 69 1.43 7.75 2.75
N SER A 70 2.14 7.57 1.64
CA SER A 70 1.55 7.35 0.31
C SER A 70 1.98 5.99 -0.24
N CYS A 71 1.04 5.22 -0.78
CA CYS A 71 1.32 3.92 -1.39
C CYS A 71 0.76 3.89 -2.81
N GLY A 72 1.60 3.48 -3.77
CA GLY A 72 1.32 3.53 -5.19
C GLY A 72 1.11 2.16 -5.84
N SER A 73 0.54 2.11 -7.03
CA SER A 73 0.34 0.87 -7.80
C SER A 73 1.62 0.26 -8.38
N VAL A 74 2.71 1.04 -8.42
CA VAL A 74 4.03 0.65 -8.95
C VAL A 74 4.95 0.16 -7.82
N HIS A 75 6.17 -0.26 -8.17
CA HIS A 75 7.18 -0.70 -7.18
C HIS A 75 6.66 -1.80 -6.26
N ARG A 76 5.81 -2.69 -6.79
CA ARG A 76 5.20 -3.82 -6.05
C ARG A 76 4.33 -3.37 -4.87
N GLY A 77 3.81 -2.14 -4.90
CA GLY A 77 2.90 -1.66 -3.88
C GLY A 77 3.58 -1.21 -2.59
N THR A 78 4.87 -0.83 -2.65
CA THR A 78 5.54 -0.23 -1.50
C THR A 78 4.99 1.17 -1.18
N CYS A 79 5.19 1.58 0.07
CA CYS A 79 4.80 2.90 0.55
C CYS A 79 6.02 3.83 0.69
N GLN A 80 5.74 5.13 0.69
CA GLN A 80 6.69 6.19 1.00
C GLN A 80 6.11 7.04 2.11
N ARG A 81 6.94 7.49 3.06
CA ARG A 81 6.57 8.46 4.08
C ARG A 81 7.19 9.82 3.76
N HIS A 82 6.38 10.85 3.84
CA HIS A 82 6.77 12.25 3.70
C HIS A 82 6.67 12.89 5.09
N VAL A 83 7.81 13.19 5.71
CA VAL A 83 7.84 13.84 7.03
C VAL A 83 7.41 15.29 6.86
N LEU A 84 6.43 15.71 7.65
CA LEU A 84 5.84 17.05 7.57
C LEU A 84 6.54 17.97 8.57
N PRO A 85 7.22 19.02 8.12
CA PRO A 85 7.80 20.01 9.03
C PRO A 85 6.72 20.68 9.87
N PRO A 86 6.91 20.87 11.20
CA PRO A 86 5.91 21.48 12.08
C PRO A 86 5.51 22.90 11.68
N ASP A 87 6.41 23.63 11.02
CA ASP A 87 6.22 24.99 10.53
C ASP A 87 5.54 25.07 9.15
N ASN A 88 5.55 23.97 8.39
CA ASN A 88 4.98 23.92 7.05
C ASN A 88 4.50 22.51 6.68
N THR A 89 3.28 22.18 7.09
CA THR A 89 2.61 20.91 6.77
C THR A 89 2.32 20.72 5.27
N ALA A 90 2.48 21.76 4.45
CA ALA A 90 2.36 21.65 2.99
C ALA A 90 3.66 21.16 2.31
N ASN A 91 4.79 21.17 3.02
CA ASN A 91 6.05 20.67 2.49
C ASN A 91 6.09 19.13 2.57
N ILE A 92 5.72 18.50 1.44
CA ILE A 92 5.79 17.04 1.26
C ILE A 92 7.03 16.60 0.46
N GLN A 93 8.02 17.48 0.25
CA GLN A 93 9.17 17.24 -0.63
C GLN A 93 10.50 17.12 0.11
N SER A 94 10.68 17.81 1.24
CA SER A 94 11.99 17.94 1.89
C SER A 94 12.53 16.64 2.45
N GLU A 95 11.66 15.80 2.98
CA GLU A 95 12.06 14.57 3.66
C GLU A 95 11.12 13.43 3.27
N VAL A 96 11.56 12.63 2.30
CA VAL A 96 10.79 11.51 1.74
C VAL A 96 11.60 10.24 1.84
N HIS A 97 11.05 9.25 2.54
CA HIS A 97 11.69 7.96 2.77
C HIS A 97 10.83 6.85 2.19
N CYS A 98 11.45 5.98 1.39
CA CYS A 98 10.77 4.80 0.87
C CYS A 98 10.80 3.69 1.93
N MET A 99 9.66 3.07 2.19
CA MET A 99 9.47 2.09 3.25
C MET A 99 9.72 0.69 2.68
N TYR A 100 10.99 0.33 2.53
CA TYR A 100 11.43 -0.98 2.07
C TYR A 100 12.74 -1.35 2.76
N SER A 101 12.69 -2.42 3.55
CA SER A 101 13.78 -2.92 4.37
C SER A 101 14.19 -4.29 3.77
N PRO A 102 15.32 -4.38 3.04
CA PRO A 102 15.76 -5.63 2.45
C PRO A 102 15.88 -6.71 3.53
N GLN A 103 15.17 -7.83 3.34
CA GLN A 103 15.15 -8.94 4.29
C GLN A 103 16.53 -9.62 4.31
N ALA A 104 17.41 -9.18 5.19
CA ALA A 104 18.68 -9.86 5.44
C ALA A 104 18.48 -11.15 6.26
N ASP A 105 17.39 -11.23 7.06
CA ASP A 105 17.23 -12.23 8.12
C ASP A 105 15.82 -12.88 8.21
N GLU A 106 14.89 -12.63 7.28
CA GLU A 106 13.52 -13.18 7.30
C GLU A 106 13.23 -14.07 6.08
N GLU A 107 12.22 -14.95 6.18
CA GLU A 107 11.88 -15.91 5.13
C GLU A 107 11.75 -15.25 3.74
N PRO A 108 12.48 -15.74 2.72
CA PRO A 108 12.56 -15.09 1.40
C PRO A 108 11.25 -15.04 0.61
N SER A 109 10.18 -15.67 1.10
CA SER A 109 8.88 -15.79 0.45
C SER A 109 7.87 -14.70 0.84
N GLN A 110 8.18 -13.86 1.83
CA GLN A 110 7.26 -12.82 2.33
C GLN A 110 7.72 -11.43 1.91
N CYS A 111 6.78 -10.51 1.67
CA CYS A 111 7.09 -9.10 1.45
C CYS A 111 6.20 -8.21 2.33
N PRO A 112 6.55 -7.99 3.61
CA PRO A 112 5.75 -7.14 4.50
C PRO A 112 5.72 -5.68 4.03
N ASP A 113 6.71 -5.25 3.24
CA ASP A 113 6.77 -3.90 2.66
C ASP A 113 5.93 -3.76 1.37
N CYS A 114 5.49 -4.86 0.77
CA CYS A 114 4.56 -4.86 -0.36
C CYS A 114 3.13 -4.70 0.22
N VAL A 115 2.66 -3.46 0.31
CA VAL A 115 1.42 -3.14 1.04
C VAL A 115 0.19 -3.21 0.13
N VAL A 116 0.24 -2.55 -1.02
CA VAL A 116 -0.96 -2.32 -1.85
C VAL A 116 -0.95 -3.10 -3.16
N SER A 117 -2.14 -3.48 -3.62
CA SER A 117 -2.38 -4.11 -4.91
C SER A 117 -2.82 -3.08 -5.93
N ALA A 118 -2.28 -3.14 -7.14
CA ALA A 118 -2.72 -2.32 -8.27
C ALA A 118 -4.17 -2.64 -8.71
N LEU A 119 -4.72 -3.81 -8.33
CA LEU A 119 -6.10 -4.21 -8.65
C LEU A 119 -7.14 -3.58 -7.72
N GLY A 120 -6.72 -3.07 -6.57
CA GLY A 120 -7.61 -2.46 -5.59
C GLY A 120 -7.19 -2.77 -4.16
N THR A 121 -7.19 -1.72 -3.34
CA THR A 121 -6.79 -1.81 -1.93
C THR A 121 -7.67 -0.94 -1.04
N LYS A 122 -7.84 -1.38 0.21
CA LYS A 122 -8.26 -0.55 1.33
C LYS A 122 -7.27 -0.71 2.46
N VAL A 123 -6.81 0.41 3.02
CA VAL A 123 -5.91 0.44 4.17
C VAL A 123 -6.61 1.19 5.29
N LEU A 124 -6.56 0.62 6.49
CA LEU A 124 -6.97 1.25 7.73
C LEU A 124 -5.75 1.31 8.66
N LEU A 125 -5.43 2.52 9.10
CA LEU A 125 -4.39 2.78 10.07
C LEU A 125 -5.02 2.80 11.48
N SER A 126 -4.43 2.08 12.42
CA SER A 126 -4.89 2.03 13.82
C SER A 126 -3.71 1.91 14.77
N GLU A 127 -3.67 2.79 15.78
CA GLU A 127 -2.70 2.74 16.86
C GLU A 127 -3.15 1.69 17.90
N LYS A 128 -2.36 0.63 18.05
CA LYS A 128 -2.58 -0.39 19.10
C LYS A 128 -1.27 -0.82 19.72
N ASP A 129 -1.28 -0.97 21.04
CA ASP A 129 -0.13 -1.42 21.84
C ASP A 129 1.14 -0.59 21.62
N ARG A 130 0.99 0.74 21.42
CA ARG A 130 2.07 1.70 21.13
C ARG A 130 2.73 1.54 19.76
N PHE A 131 2.07 0.87 18.84
CA PHE A 131 2.51 0.75 17.46
C PHE A 131 1.41 1.16 16.49
N ILE A 132 1.85 1.69 15.35
CA ILE A 132 0.98 1.87 14.19
C ILE A 132 0.82 0.54 13.47
N ASN A 133 -0.42 0.08 13.36
CA ASN A 133 -0.81 -1.13 12.66
C ASN A 133 -1.59 -0.78 11.41
N PHE A 134 -1.26 -1.48 10.32
CA PHE A 134 -1.90 -1.36 9.02
C PHE A 134 -2.76 -2.61 8.81
N PHE A 135 -4.08 -2.40 8.79
CA PHE A 135 -5.03 -3.40 8.34
C PHE A 135 -5.28 -3.16 6.85
N VAL A 136 -4.98 -4.17 6.03
CA VAL A 136 -4.96 -4.02 4.58
C VAL A 136 -5.82 -5.10 3.94
N GLY A 137 -6.75 -4.69 3.09
CA GLY A 137 -7.51 -5.56 2.19
C GLY A 137 -7.10 -5.31 0.74
N ASN A 138 -6.55 -6.32 0.06
CA ASN A 138 -6.12 -6.26 -1.34
C ASN A 138 -6.93 -7.21 -2.22
N THR A 139 -7.37 -6.71 -3.37
CA THR A 139 -7.77 -7.57 -4.49
C THR A 139 -6.51 -8.21 -5.08
N ILE A 140 -6.44 -9.53 -5.14
CA ILE A 140 -5.28 -10.26 -5.69
C ILE A 140 -5.68 -11.10 -6.91
N ASN A 141 -4.69 -11.47 -7.73
CA ASN A 141 -4.84 -12.39 -8.86
C ASN A 141 -3.60 -13.32 -8.96
N SER A 142 -3.54 -14.19 -9.96
CA SER A 142 -2.42 -15.11 -10.18
C SER A 142 -1.14 -14.46 -10.73
N SER A 143 -1.17 -13.16 -11.08
CA SER A 143 0.00 -12.46 -11.64
C SER A 143 1.07 -12.13 -10.59
N TYR A 144 0.74 -12.21 -9.31
CA TYR A 144 1.69 -11.96 -8.22
C TYR A 144 2.59 -13.19 -7.99
N LEU A 145 3.90 -12.97 -8.11
CA LEU A 145 4.92 -14.01 -7.93
C LEU A 145 5.02 -14.47 -6.47
N PRO A 146 5.44 -15.73 -6.20
CA PRO A 146 5.53 -16.29 -4.86
C PRO A 146 6.40 -15.46 -3.90
N ASP A 147 7.54 -14.97 -4.37
CA ASP A 147 8.53 -14.24 -3.55
C ASP A 147 8.08 -12.83 -3.17
N HIS A 148 7.01 -12.32 -3.78
CA HIS A 148 6.47 -10.98 -3.55
C HIS A 148 4.95 -11.05 -3.40
N SER A 149 4.52 -11.94 -2.53
CA SER A 149 3.10 -12.20 -2.29
C SER A 149 2.43 -11.00 -1.61
N LEU A 150 1.37 -10.51 -2.25
CA LEU A 150 0.38 -9.66 -1.59
C LEU A 150 -0.65 -10.55 -0.93
N HIS A 151 -1.10 -10.12 0.25
CA HIS A 151 -2.13 -10.84 1.01
C HIS A 151 -3.51 -10.25 0.78
N SER A 152 -4.55 -11.09 0.78
CA SER A 152 -5.96 -10.70 0.57
C SER A 152 -6.44 -9.83 1.71
N ILE A 153 -6.28 -10.29 2.95
CA ILE A 153 -6.43 -9.47 4.16
C ILE A 153 -5.21 -9.68 5.05
N SER A 154 -4.67 -8.61 5.62
CA SER A 154 -3.49 -8.69 6.49
C SER A 154 -3.47 -7.59 7.54
N VAL A 155 -2.78 -7.86 8.65
CA VAL A 155 -2.36 -6.88 9.64
C VAL A 155 -0.84 -6.86 9.69
N ARG A 156 -0.24 -5.68 9.56
CA ARG A 156 1.22 -5.50 9.67
C ARG A 156 1.54 -4.31 10.55
N ARG A 157 2.64 -4.42 11.28
CA ARG A 157 3.11 -3.37 12.19
C ARG A 157 4.19 -2.55 11.50
N LEU A 158 4.11 -1.23 11.61
CA LEU A 158 5.22 -0.33 11.24
C LEU A 158 6.38 -0.51 12.23
N LYS A 159 7.60 -0.75 11.72
CA LYS A 159 8.81 -0.82 12.56
C LYS A 159 9.06 0.55 13.21
N GLU A 160 9.62 0.57 14.43
CA GLU A 160 9.98 1.83 15.11
C GLU A 160 11.05 2.63 14.34
N THR A 161 11.88 1.94 13.56
CA THR A 161 12.83 2.53 12.61
C THR A 161 12.16 3.22 11.42
N GLN A 162 10.85 3.02 11.22
CA GLN A 162 10.03 3.59 10.15
C GLN A 162 10.55 3.31 8.72
N ASP A 163 11.39 2.29 8.56
CA ASP A 163 12.01 1.88 7.29
C ASP A 163 11.23 0.75 6.60
N GLY A 164 10.22 0.18 7.26
CA GLY A 164 9.39 -0.89 6.72
C GLY A 164 8.40 -1.46 7.73
N PHE A 165 7.78 -2.57 7.37
CA PHE A 165 6.75 -3.26 8.10
C PHE A 165 7.21 -4.66 8.51
N LYS A 166 6.46 -5.29 9.42
CA LYS A 166 6.61 -6.70 9.75
C LYS A 166 5.27 -7.36 10.03
N PHE A 167 5.15 -8.63 9.66
CA PHE A 167 4.12 -9.52 10.19
C PHE A 167 4.60 -10.05 11.54
N LEU A 168 3.69 -10.12 12.52
CA LEU A 168 4.06 -10.61 13.84
C LEU A 168 4.07 -12.15 13.89
N THR A 169 3.20 -12.76 13.10
CA THR A 169 2.99 -14.22 13.00
C THR A 169 2.49 -14.57 11.60
N ASP A 170 2.50 -15.86 11.25
CA ASP A 170 1.86 -16.42 10.05
C ASP A 170 0.33 -16.29 10.05
N GLN A 171 -0.29 -16.01 11.21
CA GLN A 171 -1.71 -15.70 11.36
C GLN A 171 -2.05 -14.23 11.07
N SER A 172 -1.03 -13.40 10.73
CA SER A 172 -1.23 -11.98 10.45
C SER A 172 -1.87 -11.71 9.08
N TYR A 173 -2.12 -12.75 8.28
CA TYR A 173 -2.76 -12.66 6.99
C TYR A 173 -3.67 -13.85 6.72
N ILE A 174 -4.69 -13.63 5.89
CA ILE A 174 -5.60 -14.68 5.40
C ILE A 174 -5.75 -14.47 3.90
N ASP A 175 -5.46 -15.53 3.13
CA ASP A 175 -5.39 -15.46 1.68
C ASP A 175 -6.40 -16.34 0.99
N VAL A 176 -6.89 -15.87 -0.16
CA VAL A 176 -7.54 -16.71 -1.16
C VAL A 176 -6.52 -17.72 -1.67
N LEU A 177 -6.90 -19.01 -1.68
CA LEU A 177 -6.04 -20.09 -2.17
C LEU A 177 -5.59 -19.81 -3.61
N PRO A 178 -4.35 -20.20 -4.00
CA PRO A 178 -3.80 -19.92 -5.32
C PRO A 178 -4.72 -20.29 -6.49
N GLU A 179 -5.42 -21.42 -6.41
CA GLU A 179 -6.38 -21.91 -7.41
C GLU A 179 -7.64 -21.04 -7.58
N PHE A 180 -7.98 -20.20 -6.60
CA PHE A 180 -9.16 -19.34 -6.63
C PHE A 180 -8.84 -17.85 -6.84
N ARG A 181 -7.57 -17.46 -6.97
CA ARG A 181 -7.18 -16.03 -7.06
C ARG A 181 -7.81 -15.31 -8.26
N ASP A 182 -7.95 -16.00 -9.40
CA ASP A 182 -8.55 -15.40 -10.59
C ASP A 182 -10.07 -15.59 -10.66
N SER A 183 -10.58 -16.70 -10.13
CA SER A 183 -12.01 -17.04 -10.19
C SER A 183 -12.83 -16.37 -9.09
N TYR A 184 -12.22 -16.05 -7.94
CA TYR A 184 -12.87 -15.48 -6.76
C TYR A 184 -12.26 -14.12 -6.34
N PRO A 185 -12.45 -13.05 -7.14
CA PRO A 185 -11.96 -11.72 -6.77
C PRO A 185 -12.77 -11.16 -5.59
N ILE A 186 -12.06 -10.60 -4.60
CA ILE A 186 -12.65 -9.90 -3.46
C ILE A 186 -12.37 -8.40 -3.61
N LYS A 187 -13.42 -7.59 -3.75
CA LYS A 187 -13.32 -6.14 -3.79
C LYS A 187 -13.53 -5.56 -2.40
N TYR A 188 -12.52 -4.88 -1.87
CA TYR A 188 -12.61 -4.16 -0.59
C TYR A 188 -13.18 -2.75 -0.81
N VAL A 189 -14.38 -2.50 -0.31
CA VAL A 189 -15.11 -1.24 -0.52
C VAL A 189 -14.76 -0.24 0.57
N HIS A 190 -14.74 -0.67 1.83
CA HIS A 190 -14.50 0.20 2.97
C HIS A 190 -13.88 -0.58 4.14
N ALA A 191 -13.24 0.14 5.05
CA ALA A 191 -12.67 -0.40 6.28
C ALA A 191 -12.80 0.63 7.39
N PHE A 192 -13.13 0.20 8.60
CA PHE A 192 -13.27 1.07 9.77
C PHE A 192 -13.04 0.30 11.07
N GLU A 193 -12.75 1.03 12.14
CA GLU A 193 -12.65 0.51 13.49
C GLU A 193 -13.86 0.92 14.32
N SER A 194 -14.45 -0.01 15.08
CA SER A 194 -15.54 0.28 16.01
C SER A 194 -15.59 -0.78 17.12
N ASN A 195 -15.91 -0.37 18.35
CA ASN A 195 -16.05 -1.28 19.50
C ASN A 195 -14.88 -2.26 19.68
N HIS A 196 -13.64 -1.78 19.47
CA HIS A 196 -12.39 -2.57 19.52
C HIS A 196 -12.18 -3.61 18.41
N PHE A 197 -13.07 -3.67 17.41
CA PHE A 197 -12.95 -4.53 16.24
C PHE A 197 -12.62 -3.74 14.98
N ILE A 198 -11.98 -4.42 14.03
CA ILE A 198 -11.71 -3.91 12.70
C ILE A 198 -12.69 -4.57 11.74
N TYR A 199 -13.36 -3.75 10.93
CA TYR A 199 -14.37 -4.21 9.97
C TYR A 199 -13.93 -3.90 8.56
N PHE A 200 -14.14 -4.86 7.65
CA PHE A 200 -14.03 -4.64 6.20
C PHE A 200 -15.36 -4.93 5.52
N LEU A 201 -15.79 -4.01 4.64
CA LEU A 201 -16.93 -4.21 3.76
C LEU A 201 -16.43 -4.68 2.40
N THR A 202 -16.86 -5.86 1.98
CA THR A 202 -16.39 -6.50 0.74
C THR A 202 -17.53 -6.78 -0.23
N VAL A 203 -17.19 -6.89 -1.51
CA VAL A 203 -18.03 -7.48 -2.55
C VAL A 203 -17.29 -8.67 -3.14
N GLN A 204 -17.91 -9.84 -3.10
CA GLN A 204 -17.34 -11.11 -3.55
C GLN A 204 -18.45 -12.05 -4.03
N ARG A 205 -18.10 -13.20 -4.63
CA ARG A 205 -19.12 -14.18 -5.03
C ARG A 205 -19.78 -14.83 -3.81
N GLU A 206 -21.04 -15.21 -3.95
CA GLU A 206 -21.80 -15.85 -2.86
C GLU A 206 -21.14 -17.15 -2.36
N THR A 207 -20.69 -17.97 -3.31
CA THR A 207 -19.87 -19.18 -3.09
C THR A 207 -18.78 -19.24 -4.16
N LEU A 208 -17.87 -20.21 -4.08
CA LEU A 208 -16.74 -20.32 -5.01
C LEU A 208 -17.18 -20.38 -6.49
N ASP A 209 -18.24 -21.14 -6.77
CA ASP A 209 -18.73 -21.38 -8.15
C ASP A 209 -19.96 -20.51 -8.51
N ALA A 210 -20.45 -19.68 -7.59
CA ALA A 210 -21.62 -18.85 -7.83
C ALA A 210 -21.36 -17.80 -8.93
N GLN A 211 -22.34 -17.57 -9.81
CA GLN A 211 -22.29 -16.48 -10.80
C GLN A 211 -22.76 -15.14 -10.23
N THR A 212 -23.36 -15.14 -9.05
CA THR A 212 -23.88 -13.96 -8.35
C THR A 212 -22.89 -13.43 -7.31
N PHE A 213 -23.00 -12.13 -7.02
CA PHE A 213 -22.17 -11.42 -6.05
C PHE A 213 -23.02 -10.90 -4.90
N HIS A 214 -22.41 -10.82 -3.72
CA HIS A 214 -23.04 -10.21 -2.54
C HIS A 214 -22.04 -9.34 -1.76
N THR A 215 -22.58 -8.60 -0.81
CA THR A 215 -21.79 -7.81 0.13
C THR A 215 -21.59 -8.59 1.43
N ARG A 216 -20.37 -8.60 1.96
CA ARG A 216 -20.07 -9.14 3.30
C ARG A 216 -19.47 -8.06 4.19
N ILE A 217 -19.68 -8.25 5.49
CA ILE A 217 -18.88 -7.63 6.53
C ILE A 217 -17.93 -8.72 7.06
N ILE A 218 -16.65 -8.39 7.10
CA ILE A 218 -15.60 -9.16 7.78
C ILE A 218 -15.32 -8.45 9.09
#